data_AF-A0A969EMT4-F1
#
_entry.id   AF-A0A969EMT4-F1
#
_cell.length_a   1.000
_cell.length_b   1.000
_cell.length_c   1.000
_cell.angle_alpha   90.00
_cell.angle_beta   90.00
_cell.angle_gamma   90.00
#
_symmetry.space_group_name_H-M   'P 1'
#
loop_
_entity.id
_entity.type
_entity.pdbx_description
1 polymer ?
#
loop_
_entity_poly.entity_id
_entity_poly.type
_entity_poly.pdbx_seq_one_letter_code
_entity_poly.pdbx_strand_id
1 'polypeptide(L)' 'MTEFFLYENLTWPEIADLPRDTPLIIPLGEGYPLDQLAEALSNPNRVGLLPPHPVWLARKRSCPPRTAPRSLSFQLAS' A
#
# COMPACT_ATOMS: atom_id res chain seq x y z
N MET A 1 10.32 22.00 -8.75
CA MET A 1 9.43 22.16 -7.58
C MET A 1 8.23 21.28 -7.86
N THR A 2 8.08 20.19 -7.10
CA THR A 2 7.09 19.15 -7.38
C THR A 2 5.82 19.42 -6.58
N GLU A 3 4.67 19.42 -7.25
CA GLU A 3 3.37 19.63 -6.61
C GLU A 3 2.85 18.32 -6.02
N PHE A 4 2.65 18.28 -4.70
CA PHE A 4 2.07 17.13 -4.01
C PHE A 4 0.58 17.36 -3.78
N PHE A 5 -0.26 16.44 -4.24
CA PHE A 5 -1.71 16.48 -4.00
C PHE A 5 -2.18 15.21 -3.29
N LEU A 6 -3.20 15.35 -2.45
CA LEU A 6 -3.85 14.21 -1.79
C LEU A 6 -4.82 13.56 -2.76
N TYR A 7 -4.55 12.32 -3.14
CA TYR A 7 -5.38 11.57 -4.07
C TYR A 7 -6.79 11.32 -3.51
N GLU A 8 -6.94 11.26 -2.19
CA GLU A 8 -8.25 11.11 -1.52
C GLU A 8 -9.18 12.33 -1.67
N ASN A 9 -8.62 13.51 -1.98
CA ASN A 9 -9.42 14.74 -2.15
C ASN A 9 -9.91 14.91 -3.59
N LEU A 10 -9.46 14.07 -4.52
CA LEU A 10 -9.87 14.14 -5.92
C LEU A 10 -11.17 13.39 -6.14
N THR A 11 -12.06 14.00 -6.90
CA THR A 11 -13.28 13.37 -7.40
C THR A 11 -12.99 12.45 -8.58
N TRP A 12 -13.90 11.53 -8.87
CA TRP A 12 -13.77 10.59 -9.98
C TRP A 12 -13.46 11.25 -11.36
N PRO A 13 -14.10 12.35 -11.78
CA PRO A 13 -13.74 13.00 -13.04
C PRO A 13 -12.33 13.60 -13.03
N GLU A 14 -11.87 14.14 -11.90
CA GLU A 14 -10.52 14.71 -11.76
C GLU A 14 -9.43 13.62 -11.81
N ILE A 15 -9.73 12.44 -11.26
CA ILE A 15 -8.86 11.26 -11.36
C ILE A 15 -8.78 10.75 -12.81
N ALA A 16 -9.91 10.77 -13.53
CA ALA A 16 -9.97 10.28 -14.90
C ALA A 16 -9.21 11.20 -15.89
N ASP A 17 -9.19 12.50 -15.62
CA ASP A 17 -8.45 13.52 -16.39
C ASP A 17 -6.95 13.53 -16.08
N LEU A 18 -6.53 12.80 -15.02
CA LEU A 18 -5.15 12.83 -14.56
C LEU A 18 -4.19 12.12 -15.55
N PRO A 19 -3.04 12.73 -15.89
CA PRO A 19 -2.07 12.12 -16.81
C PRO A 19 -1.55 10.79 -16.26
N ARG A 20 -1.47 9.76 -17.11
CA ARG A 20 -0.98 8.42 -16.75
C ARG A 20 0.51 8.39 -16.39
N ASP A 21 1.26 9.42 -16.78
CA ASP A 21 2.66 9.63 -16.42
C ASP A 21 2.86 10.23 -15.02
N THR A 22 1.76 10.56 -14.30
CA THR A 22 1.85 11.13 -12.96
C THR A 22 2.12 10.02 -11.93
N PRO A 23 3.24 10.03 -11.21
CA PRO A 23 3.52 9.03 -10.19
C PRO A 23 2.57 9.16 -8.99
N LEU A 24 2.03 8.01 -8.54
CA LEU A 24 1.29 7.88 -7.27
C LEU A 24 2.17 7.18 -6.22
N ILE A 25 2.16 7.73 -5.01
CA ILE A 25 2.94 7.24 -3.88
C ILE A 25 2.01 6.75 -2.79
N ILE A 26 2.30 5.57 -2.26
CA ILE A 26 1.57 4.93 -1.17
C ILE A 26 2.44 5.04 0.10
N PRO A 27 2.19 6.02 0.98
CA PRO A 27 2.95 6.14 2.20
C PRO A 27 2.65 4.98 3.15
N LEU A 28 3.70 4.24 3.55
CA LEU A 28 3.65 3.14 4.51
C LEU A 28 3.89 3.66 5.94
N GLY A 29 3.10 4.65 6.38
CA GLY A 29 3.28 5.36 7.64
C GLY A 29 3.35 6.88 7.47
N GLU A 30 3.85 7.58 8.49
CA GLU A 30 3.91 9.05 8.55
C GLU A 30 5.34 9.57 8.60
N GLY A 31 5.54 10.86 8.27
CA GLY A 31 6.82 11.56 8.46
C GLY A 31 7.84 11.37 7.33
N TYR A 32 7.44 10.94 6.14
CA TYR A 32 8.35 10.81 5.00
C TYR A 32 8.82 12.19 4.47
N PRO A 33 10.13 12.39 4.22
CA PRO A 33 10.66 13.62 3.67
C PRO A 33 10.26 13.75 2.18
N LEU A 34 9.29 14.63 1.89
CA LEU A 34 8.75 14.84 0.54
C LEU A 34 9.81 15.37 -0.45
N ASP A 35 10.77 16.17 0.01
CA ASP A 35 11.85 16.67 -0.84
C ASP A 35 12.75 15.55 -1.38
N GLN A 36 13.13 14.59 -0.52
CA GLN A 36 13.93 13.44 -0.94
C GLN A 36 13.14 12.50 -1.86
N LEU A 37 11.82 12.41 -1.64
CA LEU A 37 10.92 11.64 -2.50
C LEU A 37 10.82 12.26 -3.90
N ALA A 38 10.69 13.59 -4.01
CA ALA A 38 10.69 14.28 -5.29
C ALA A 38 12.00 14.07 -6.06
N GLU A 39 13.14 14.14 -5.36
CA GLU A 39 14.46 13.91 -5.93
C GLU A 39 14.60 12.47 -6.47
N ALA A 40 14.19 11.47 -5.69
CA ALA A 40 14.21 10.06 -6.08
C ALA A 40 13.32 9.76 -7.30
N LEU A 41 12.26 10.54 -7.51
CA LEU A 41 11.33 10.42 -8.63
C LEU A 41 11.76 11.23 -9.87
N SER A 42 12.95 11.83 -9.86
CA SER A 42 13.44 12.72 -10.93
C SER A 42 12.64 14.03 -11.09
N ASN A 43 12.13 14.58 -9.99
CA ASN A 43 11.39 15.85 -9.94
C ASN A 43 10.21 15.95 -10.93
N PRO A 44 9.21 15.05 -10.83
CA PRO A 44 8.01 15.14 -11.65
C PRO A 44 7.26 16.45 -11.33
N ASN A 45 6.47 16.94 -12.30
CA ASN A 45 5.72 18.19 -12.12
C ASN A 45 4.63 18.03 -11.04
N ARG A 46 4.01 16.84 -10.95
CA ARG A 46 2.98 16.50 -9.97
C ARG A 46 3.18 15.09 -9.40
N VAL A 47 2.80 14.90 -8.14
CA VAL A 47 2.83 13.60 -7.44
C VAL A 47 1.56 13.44 -6.63
N GLY A 48 0.88 12.30 -6.81
CA GLY A 48 -0.29 11.94 -6.00
C GLY A 48 0.11 11.20 -4.74
N LEU A 49 -0.32 11.67 -3.58
CA LEU A 49 -0.17 11.00 -2.29
C LEU A 49 -1.46 10.27 -1.95
N LEU A 50 -1.38 8.95 -1.76
CA LEU A 50 -2.50 8.21 -1.17
C LEU A 50 -2.56 8.44 0.34
N PRO A 51 -3.75 8.30 0.95
CA PRO A 51 -3.87 8.32 2.39
C PRO A 51 -2.95 7.26 3.03
N PRO A 52 -2.16 7.64 4.05
CA PRO A 52 -1.21 6.75 4.68
C PRO A 52 -1.93 5.54 5.24
N HIS A 53 -1.56 4.38 4.72
CA HIS A 53 -2.13 3.13 5.21
C HIS A 53 -1.40 2.73 6.49
N PRO A 54 -2.12 2.48 7.58
CA PRO A 54 -1.48 2.01 8.79
C PRO A 54 -0.79 0.66 8.53
N VAL A 55 0.49 0.55 8.88
CA VAL A 55 1.30 -0.67 8.71
C VAL A 55 0.72 -1.90 9.45
N TRP A 56 -0.20 -1.71 10.40
CA TRP A 56 -0.88 -2.81 11.10
C TRP A 56 -1.89 -3.56 10.23
N LEU A 57 -2.36 -2.99 9.12
CA LEU A 57 -3.26 -3.67 8.18
C LEU A 57 -2.53 -4.74 7.35
N ALA A 58 -1.23 -4.57 7.11
CA ALA A 58 -0.40 -5.58 6.44
C ALA A 58 -0.23 -6.86 7.28
N ARG A 59 -0.28 -6.74 8.62
CA ARG A 59 -0.08 -7.85 9.55
C ARG A 59 -1.30 -8.78 9.68
N LYS A 60 -2.50 -8.35 9.27
CA LYS A 60 -3.74 -9.17 9.28
C LYS A 60 -3.85 -10.18 8.14
N ARG A 61 -2.85 -10.29 7.25
CA ARG A 61 -2.78 -11.34 6.21
C ARG A 61 -1.79 -12.46 6.52
N SER A 62 -1.36 -12.62 7.78
CA SER A 62 -0.74 -13.88 8.18
C SER A 62 -1.82 -14.96 8.14
N CYS A 63 -1.89 -15.70 7.02
CA CYS A 63 -2.53 -17.00 7.01
C CYS A 63 -2.06 -17.74 8.27
N PRO A 64 -2.95 -18.28 9.11
CA PRO A 64 -2.51 -19.17 10.17
C PRO A 64 -1.69 -20.29 9.50
N PRO A 65 -0.59 -20.77 10.12
CA PRO A 65 0.09 -21.94 9.61
C PRO A 65 -0.97 -23.03 9.44
N ARG A 66 -1.07 -23.61 8.24
CA ARG A 66 -1.93 -24.74 7.97
C ARG A 66 -1.45 -25.89 8.86
N THR A 67 -1.97 -25.97 10.08
CA THR A 67 -1.79 -27.12 10.95
C THR A 67 -2.48 -28.26 10.23
N ALA A 68 -1.69 -29.08 9.53
CA ALA A 68 -2.17 -30.34 8.99
C ALA A 68 -2.85 -31.12 10.12
N PRO A 69 -4.04 -31.71 9.91
CA PRO A 69 -4.65 -32.54 10.92
C PRO A 69 -3.70 -33.67 11.26
N ARG A 70 -3.39 -33.73 12.56
CA ARG A 70 -2.60 -34.72 13.25
C ARG A 70 -3.03 -36.12 12.81
N SER A 71 -2.06 -36.91 12.40
CA SER A 71 -2.14 -38.34 12.05
C SER A 71 -3.31 -39.05 12.72
N LEU A 72 -4.23 -39.57 11.91
CA LEU A 72 -5.31 -40.45 12.34
C LEU A 72 -4.66 -41.75 12.83
N SER A 73 -4.38 -41.84 14.14
CA SER A 73 -4.01 -43.11 14.76
C SER A 73 -5.22 -44.03 14.69
N PHE A 74 -5.21 -44.92 13.71
CA PHE A 74 -6.09 -46.08 13.65
C PHE A 74 -5.86 -46.92 14.91
N GLN A 75 -6.70 -46.73 15.93
CA GLN A 75 -6.81 -47.68 17.03
C GLN A 75 -7.59 -48.88 16.49
N LEU A 76 -6.86 -49.92 16.08
CA LEU A 76 -7.40 -51.26 15.90
C LEU A 76 -7.89 -51.74 17.28
N ALA A 77 -9.20 -51.91 17.41
CA ALA A 77 -9.77 -52.72 18.47
C ALA A 77 -9.46 -54.20 18.17
N SER A 78 -8.90 -54.91 19.14
CA SER A 78 -8.86 -56.37 19.22
C SER A 78 -9.10 -56.76 20.67
#